data_AF-A0A0R2HUK9-F1
#
_entry.id   AF-A0A0R2HUK9-F1
#
_cell.length_a   1.000
_cell.length_b   1.000
_cell.length_c   1.000
_cell.angle_alpha   90.00
_cell.angle_beta   90.00
_cell.angle_gamma   90.00
#
_symmetry.space_group_name_H-M   'P 1'
#
loop_
_entity.id
_entity.type
_entity.pdbx_description
1 polymer ?
#
loop_
_entity_poly.entity_id
_entity_poly.type
_entity_poly.pdbx_seq_one_letter_code
_entity_poly.pdbx_strand_id
1 'polypeptide(L)'
;MRNFWKQRWVYRILALILAVLLFTYVKSDEINSNNAGSNGNSGDATLMANKSKTLTVPLELDVNSSKYLISGYPSKVKIKITGPSALVTTTTNTQNFKAYVSLRKLGVGKHRVQIKEEGLNKELAYSFEPQSINVTVANRKTKTFAIQPEVNQDVIAKGYEAKAAILRSQTVTATGSVSEINRITEVVARINLPNNTKKNSTTQVLLQALDNKGDTVNVILDPQAVSVTVPVQKSSNSTDSSSESTKESSSEPADNKRTGSTSETGSTSSASSSSSSKSASSSSN
;
A
#
# COMPACT_ATOMS: atom_id res chain seq x y z
N MET A 1 -20.98 -44.53 -81.03
CA MET A 1 -21.21 -43.09 -80.84
C MET A 1 -22.55 -42.71 -81.44
N ARG A 2 -23.61 -42.53 -80.63
CA ARG A 2 -24.95 -42.17 -81.13
C ARG A 2 -25.54 -41.05 -80.27
N ASN A 3 -26.10 -40.07 -80.97
CA ASN A 3 -26.51 -38.75 -80.53
C ASN A 3 -27.50 -38.75 -79.35
N PHE A 4 -27.02 -38.44 -78.13
CA PHE A 4 -27.87 -38.08 -76.98
C PHE A 4 -28.02 -36.56 -76.80
N TRP A 5 -27.44 -35.77 -77.71
CA TRP A 5 -27.27 -34.32 -77.60
C TRP A 5 -28.26 -33.49 -78.44
N LYS A 6 -29.51 -33.92 -78.55
CA LYS A 6 -30.62 -33.09 -79.11
C LYS A 6 -32.00 -33.41 -78.49
N GLN A 7 -32.06 -33.66 -77.19
CA GLN A 7 -33.36 -33.73 -76.50
C GLN A 7 -33.62 -32.38 -75.82
N ARG A 8 -34.73 -31.72 -76.18
CA ARG A 8 -35.20 -30.46 -75.52
C ARG A 8 -35.24 -30.59 -74.00
N TRP A 9 -35.34 -31.82 -73.50
CA TRP A 9 -35.35 -32.17 -72.09
C TRP A 9 -34.00 -32.01 -71.38
N VAL A 10 -32.86 -32.19 -72.07
CA VAL A 10 -31.53 -32.01 -71.46
C VAL A 10 -31.29 -30.55 -71.09
N TYR A 11 -31.73 -29.61 -71.93
CA TYR A 11 -31.66 -28.17 -71.61
C TYR A 11 -32.56 -27.79 -70.43
N ARG A 12 -33.69 -28.47 -70.23
CA ARG A 12 -34.57 -28.24 -69.07
C ARG A 12 -33.95 -28.72 -67.76
N ILE A 13 -33.30 -29.89 -67.78
CA ILE A 13 -32.57 -30.42 -66.61
C ILE A 13 -31.34 -29.56 -66.33
N LEU A 14 -30.60 -29.16 -67.36
CA LEU A 14 -29.44 -28.29 -67.22
C LEU A 14 -29.83 -26.93 -66.64
N ALA A 15 -30.94 -26.33 -67.10
CA ALA A 15 -31.45 -25.08 -66.55
C ALA A 15 -31.88 -25.22 -65.07
N LEU A 16 -32.47 -26.35 -64.69
CA LEU A 16 -32.86 -26.62 -63.30
C LEU A 16 -31.65 -26.76 -62.38
N ILE A 17 -30.60 -27.46 -62.83
CA ILE A 17 -29.34 -27.57 -62.08
C ILE A 17 -28.70 -26.19 -61.91
N LEU A 18 -28.68 -25.37 -62.97
CA LEU A 18 -28.09 -24.03 -62.94
C LEU A 18 -28.89 -23.06 -62.06
N ALA A 19 -30.22 -23.17 -62.06
CA ALA A 19 -31.10 -22.41 -61.18
C ALA A 19 -30.91 -22.79 -59.71
N VAL A 20 -30.75 -24.08 -59.40
CA VAL A 20 -30.45 -24.54 -58.03
C VAL A 20 -29.08 -24.06 -57.59
N LEU A 21 -28.05 -24.13 -58.46
CA LEU A 21 -26.71 -23.61 -58.17
C LEU A 21 -26.73 -22.10 -57.88
N LEU A 22 -27.44 -21.32 -58.70
CA LEU A 22 -27.57 -19.87 -58.52
C LEU A 22 -28.36 -19.55 -57.24
N PHE A 23 -29.44 -20.28 -56.98
CA PHE A 23 -30.22 -20.15 -55.75
C PHE A 23 -29.37 -20.46 -54.52
N THR A 24 -28.58 -21.54 -54.55
CA THR A 24 -27.66 -21.83 -53.45
C THR A 24 -26.56 -20.80 -53.33
N TYR A 25 -26.04 -20.24 -54.43
CA TYR A 25 -25.00 -19.22 -54.39
C TYR A 25 -25.52 -17.91 -53.76
N VAL A 26 -26.65 -17.40 -54.25
CA VAL A 26 -27.32 -16.20 -53.72
C VAL A 26 -27.74 -16.40 -52.26
N LYS A 27 -28.28 -17.57 -51.94
CA LYS A 27 -28.73 -17.87 -50.57
C LYS A 27 -27.56 -18.22 -49.63
N SER A 28 -26.38 -18.58 -50.13
CA SER A 28 -25.18 -18.78 -49.30
C SER A 28 -24.62 -17.47 -48.76
N ASP A 29 -24.95 -16.33 -49.39
CA ASP A 29 -24.69 -15.00 -48.84
C ASP A 29 -25.75 -14.57 -47.80
N GLU A 30 -26.93 -15.20 -47.76
CA GLU A 30 -28.00 -14.92 -46.78
C GLU A 30 -28.13 -15.97 -45.63
N ILE A 31 -27.57 -17.18 -45.77
CA ILE A 31 -27.62 -18.24 -44.73
C ILE A 31 -26.35 -18.24 -43.84
N ASN A 32 -25.66 -17.12 -43.72
CA ASN A 32 -24.75 -16.84 -42.60
C ASN A 32 -25.18 -15.61 -41.79
N SER A 33 -26.43 -15.18 -41.92
CA SER A 33 -27.02 -14.12 -41.09
C SER A 33 -28.05 -14.71 -40.14
N ASN A 34 -27.60 -15.53 -39.20
CA ASN A 34 -28.33 -15.85 -37.96
C ASN A 34 -27.30 -16.31 -36.92
N ASN A 35 -26.93 -15.37 -36.03
CA ASN A 35 -25.97 -15.48 -34.92
C ASN A 35 -24.46 -15.52 -35.27
N ALA A 36 -23.88 -14.33 -35.46
CA ALA A 36 -22.78 -13.80 -34.63
C ALA A 36 -22.15 -12.58 -35.32
N GLY A 37 -21.93 -11.51 -34.55
CA GLY A 37 -20.78 -10.60 -34.72
C GLY A 37 -20.64 -9.84 -36.05
N SER A 38 -20.91 -8.53 -35.97
CA SER A 38 -20.12 -7.47 -36.61
C SER A 38 -19.06 -7.89 -37.64
N ASN A 39 -19.34 -7.76 -38.95
CA ASN A 39 -18.36 -7.27 -39.94
C ASN A 39 -18.97 -7.06 -41.35
N GLY A 40 -20.16 -6.47 -41.44
CA GLY A 40 -20.65 -5.91 -42.70
C GLY A 40 -20.22 -4.45 -42.77
N ASN A 41 -19.37 -4.11 -43.72
CA ASN A 41 -18.79 -2.79 -44.02
C ASN A 41 -19.85 -1.66 -44.06
N SER A 42 -20.28 -1.21 -42.89
CA SER A 42 -21.29 -0.18 -42.63
C SER A 42 -20.58 1.05 -42.09
N GLY A 43 -19.66 1.59 -42.91
CA GLY A 43 -18.88 2.77 -42.56
C GLY A 43 -19.71 4.03 -42.37
N ASP A 44 -20.98 4.05 -42.80
CA ASP A 44 -21.82 5.26 -42.82
C ASP A 44 -23.03 5.16 -41.85
N ALA A 45 -23.76 4.05 -41.85
CA ALA A 45 -24.93 3.88 -40.98
C ALA A 45 -24.59 3.72 -39.47
N THR A 46 -23.37 3.29 -39.13
CA THR A 46 -22.94 3.13 -37.72
C THR A 46 -22.40 4.42 -37.10
N LEU A 47 -22.11 5.44 -37.90
CA LEU A 47 -21.66 6.75 -37.44
C LEU A 47 -22.83 7.64 -36.99
N MET A 48 -24.01 7.41 -37.57
CA MET A 48 -25.28 8.11 -37.26
C MET A 48 -26.02 7.53 -36.05
N ALA A 49 -25.68 6.30 -35.61
CA ALA A 49 -26.32 5.68 -34.46
C ALA A 49 -25.81 6.27 -33.14
N ASN A 50 -26.72 6.49 -32.19
CA ASN A 50 -26.34 6.86 -30.82
C ASN A 50 -25.70 5.66 -30.12
N LYS A 51 -24.53 5.90 -29.52
CA LYS A 51 -23.78 4.93 -28.73
C LYS A 51 -23.69 5.41 -27.29
N SER A 52 -23.68 4.48 -26.34
CA SER A 52 -23.37 4.76 -24.93
C SER A 52 -22.08 4.05 -24.53
N LYS A 53 -21.20 4.73 -23.79
CA LYS A 53 -20.01 4.11 -23.19
C LYS A 53 -19.75 4.67 -21.80
N THR A 54 -19.33 3.80 -20.88
CA THR A 54 -18.99 4.17 -19.51
C THR A 54 -17.48 4.10 -19.31
N LEU A 55 -16.92 5.12 -18.67
CA LEU A 55 -15.49 5.28 -18.45
C LEU A 55 -15.23 5.59 -16.98
N THR A 56 -14.09 5.14 -16.48
CA THR A 56 -13.58 5.53 -15.16
C THR A 56 -12.51 6.59 -15.36
N VAL A 57 -12.75 7.79 -14.85
CA VAL A 57 -11.88 8.95 -15.02
C VAL A 57 -11.39 9.47 -13.67
N PRO A 58 -10.18 10.05 -13.59
CA PRO A 58 -9.71 10.71 -12.37
C PRO A 58 -10.59 11.93 -12.06
N LEU A 59 -10.81 12.17 -10.76
CA LEU A 59 -11.53 13.36 -10.30
C LEU A 59 -10.54 14.46 -9.91
N GLU A 60 -10.62 15.60 -10.59
CA GLU A 60 -9.83 16.78 -10.28
C GLU A 60 -10.56 17.69 -9.27
N LEU A 61 -9.79 18.34 -8.40
CA LEU A 61 -10.32 19.28 -7.41
C LEU A 61 -9.83 20.69 -7.75
N ASP A 62 -10.75 21.60 -7.98
CA ASP A 62 -10.46 23.00 -8.18
C ASP A 62 -10.49 23.74 -6.84
N VAL A 63 -9.31 23.86 -6.22
CA VAL A 63 -9.12 24.39 -4.86
C VAL A 63 -7.74 25.02 -4.68
N ASN A 64 -7.61 25.90 -3.68
CA ASN A 64 -6.31 26.43 -3.28
C ASN A 64 -5.59 25.44 -2.34
N SER A 65 -4.81 24.54 -2.93
CA SER A 65 -4.06 23.48 -2.23
C SER A 65 -2.96 23.98 -1.27
N SER A 66 -2.60 25.26 -1.35
CA SER A 66 -1.64 25.90 -0.44
C SER A 66 -2.27 26.26 0.90
N LYS A 67 -3.57 26.58 0.91
CA LYS A 67 -4.29 27.01 2.12
C LYS A 67 -5.19 25.92 2.71
N TYR A 68 -5.75 25.06 1.86
CA TYR A 68 -6.75 24.07 2.27
C TYR A 68 -6.30 22.65 1.93
N LEU A 69 -6.71 21.71 2.77
CA LEU A 69 -6.61 20.28 2.55
C LEU A 69 -8.01 19.70 2.43
N ILE A 70 -8.20 18.79 1.47
CA ILE A 70 -9.49 18.23 1.12
C ILE A 70 -9.40 16.72 1.32
N SER A 71 -10.42 16.13 1.95
CA SER A 71 -10.49 14.70 2.20
C SER A 71 -11.91 14.13 2.03
N GLY A 72 -12.02 12.81 1.99
CA GLY A 72 -13.30 12.09 1.89
C GLY A 72 -13.86 11.92 0.48
N TYR A 73 -13.09 12.26 -0.57
CA TYR A 73 -13.50 12.14 -1.97
C TYR A 73 -12.89 10.91 -2.65
N PRO A 74 -13.58 10.30 -3.64
CA PRO A 74 -13.00 9.23 -4.45
C PRO A 74 -11.99 9.80 -5.45
N SER A 75 -10.88 9.07 -5.67
CA SER A 75 -9.85 9.46 -6.65
C SER A 75 -10.32 9.31 -8.10
N LYS A 76 -11.30 8.44 -8.35
CA LYS A 76 -11.86 8.16 -9.66
C LYS A 76 -13.39 8.08 -9.58
N VAL A 77 -14.05 8.49 -10.66
CA VAL A 77 -15.51 8.44 -10.81
C VAL A 77 -15.88 7.83 -12.15
N LYS A 78 -17.08 7.27 -12.24
CA LYS A 78 -17.60 6.74 -13.50
C LYS A 78 -18.38 7.83 -14.22
N ILE A 79 -18.17 7.93 -15.52
CA ILE A 79 -18.94 8.80 -16.42
C ILE A 79 -19.52 7.95 -17.55
N LYS A 80 -20.84 8.04 -17.74
CA LYS A 80 -21.54 7.48 -18.90
C LYS A 80 -21.70 8.59 -19.93
N ILE A 81 -21.18 8.37 -21.14
CA ILE A 81 -21.25 9.31 -22.27
C ILE A 81 -22.15 8.70 -23.34
N THR A 82 -23.09 9.48 -23.87
CA THR A 82 -24.08 9.06 -24.87
C THR A 82 -24.17 10.09 -26.00
N GLY A 83 -24.17 9.64 -27.26
CA GLY A 83 -24.32 10.52 -28.42
C GLY A 83 -23.86 9.85 -29.71
N PRO A 84 -23.55 10.61 -30.78
CA PRO A 84 -23.10 10.07 -32.05
C PRO A 84 -21.91 9.12 -31.89
N SER A 85 -21.99 7.92 -32.48
CA SER A 85 -21.01 6.84 -32.30
C SER A 85 -19.57 7.26 -32.58
N ALA A 86 -19.35 8.08 -33.61
CA ALA A 86 -18.04 8.63 -33.97
C ALA A 86 -17.47 9.50 -32.83
N LEU A 87 -18.26 10.42 -32.30
CA LEU A 87 -17.86 11.31 -31.21
C LEU A 87 -17.60 10.54 -29.92
N VAL A 88 -18.51 9.63 -29.53
CA VAL A 88 -18.33 8.79 -28.33
C VAL A 88 -17.04 7.97 -28.43
N THR A 89 -16.75 7.41 -29.59
CA THR A 89 -15.54 6.60 -29.81
C THR A 89 -14.28 7.47 -29.72
N THR A 90 -14.25 8.63 -30.38
CA THR A 90 -13.13 9.58 -30.31
C THR A 90 -12.91 10.08 -28.90
N THR A 91 -13.94 10.59 -28.22
CA THR A 91 -13.85 11.11 -26.84
C THR A 91 -13.40 10.03 -25.86
N THR A 92 -13.84 8.78 -26.07
CA THR A 92 -13.38 7.67 -25.22
C THR A 92 -11.90 7.35 -25.42
N ASN A 93 -11.43 7.37 -26.67
CA ASN A 93 -10.06 6.99 -26.98
C ASN A 93 -9.07 8.10 -26.59
N THR A 94 -9.44 9.37 -26.77
CA THR A 94 -8.57 10.50 -26.43
C THR A 94 -8.69 10.96 -24.98
N GLN A 95 -9.87 10.77 -24.36
CA GLN A 95 -10.19 11.27 -23.02
C GLN A 95 -9.87 12.77 -22.83
N ASN A 96 -10.08 13.57 -23.90
CA ASN A 96 -9.85 15.02 -23.90
C ASN A 96 -10.94 15.80 -23.14
N PHE A 97 -11.24 15.38 -21.91
CA PHE A 97 -12.17 16.05 -21.01
C PHE A 97 -11.76 15.79 -19.56
N LYS A 98 -12.26 16.61 -18.64
CA LYS A 98 -11.95 16.50 -17.22
C LYS A 98 -13.22 16.35 -16.42
N ALA A 99 -13.19 15.48 -15.42
CA ALA A 99 -14.19 15.46 -14.35
C ALA A 99 -13.62 16.26 -13.18
N TYR A 100 -14.31 17.31 -12.75
CA TYR A 100 -13.81 18.16 -11.68
C TYR A 100 -14.90 18.63 -10.73
N VAL A 101 -14.48 19.07 -9.55
CA VAL A 101 -15.34 19.69 -8.54
C VAL A 101 -14.73 21.03 -8.14
N SER A 102 -15.51 22.10 -8.21
CA SER A 102 -15.07 23.43 -7.76
C SER A 102 -15.36 23.65 -6.27
N LEU A 103 -14.30 23.92 -5.50
CA LEU A 103 -14.34 24.13 -4.06
C LEU A 103 -13.94 25.56 -3.66
N ARG A 104 -13.61 26.43 -4.62
CA ARG A 104 -13.07 27.79 -4.36
C ARG A 104 -13.95 28.69 -3.50
N LYS A 105 -15.27 28.47 -3.51
CA LYS A 105 -16.26 29.28 -2.78
C LYS A 105 -16.72 28.64 -1.46
N LEU A 106 -16.14 27.50 -1.09
CA LEU A 106 -16.56 26.76 0.10
C LEU A 106 -15.66 27.11 1.29
N GLY A 107 -16.28 27.31 2.45
CA GLY A 107 -15.58 27.46 3.73
C GLY A 107 -15.08 26.12 4.28
N VAL A 108 -14.41 26.17 5.43
CA VAL A 108 -14.04 24.96 6.18
C VAL A 108 -15.27 24.19 6.62
N GLY A 109 -15.22 22.85 6.58
CA GLY A 109 -16.32 21.97 6.97
C GLY A 109 -16.63 20.88 5.96
N LYS A 110 -17.72 20.15 6.20
CA LYS A 110 -18.23 19.09 5.32
C LYS A 110 -19.20 19.69 4.32
N HIS A 111 -19.03 19.34 3.05
CA HIS A 111 -19.86 19.83 1.95
C HIS A 111 -20.26 18.69 1.02
N ARG A 112 -21.46 18.78 0.45
CA ARG A 112 -21.90 17.91 -0.64
C ARG A 112 -21.83 18.69 -1.94
N VAL A 113 -21.08 18.18 -2.90
CA VAL A 113 -20.73 18.90 -4.13
C VAL A 113 -21.00 18.02 -5.35
N GLN A 114 -21.47 18.66 -6.42
CA GLN A 114 -21.75 18.00 -7.70
C GLN A 114 -20.49 17.95 -8.56
N ILE A 115 -20.28 16.82 -9.22
CA ILE A 115 -19.19 16.65 -10.19
C ILE A 115 -19.61 17.30 -11.50
N LYS A 116 -18.69 18.04 -12.10
CA LYS A 116 -18.85 18.73 -13.38
C LYS A 116 -17.87 18.17 -14.39
N GLU A 117 -18.19 18.35 -15.66
CA GLU A 117 -17.25 18.10 -16.75
C GLU A 117 -16.68 19.42 -17.26
N GLU A 118 -15.48 19.35 -17.82
CA GLU A 118 -14.92 20.38 -18.70
C GLU A 118 -14.34 19.72 -19.96
N GLY A 119 -14.75 20.20 -21.13
CA GLY A 119 -14.17 19.82 -22.41
C GLY A 119 -14.95 18.76 -23.20
N LEU A 120 -16.11 18.30 -22.72
CA LEU A 120 -16.97 17.44 -23.54
C LEU A 120 -17.62 18.23 -24.70
N ASN A 121 -17.77 17.56 -25.84
CA ASN A 121 -18.52 18.12 -26.97
C ASN A 121 -20.00 18.28 -26.56
N LYS A 122 -20.62 19.42 -26.92
CA LYS A 122 -22.02 19.75 -26.59
C LYS A 122 -23.05 18.79 -27.16
N GLU A 123 -22.71 18.02 -28.19
CA GLU A 123 -23.56 16.98 -28.78
C GLU A 123 -23.54 15.67 -27.99
N LEU A 124 -22.67 15.55 -26.98
CA LEU A 124 -22.60 14.39 -26.09
C LEU A 124 -23.36 14.67 -24.80
N ALA A 125 -24.28 13.78 -24.46
CA ALA A 125 -24.89 13.72 -23.14
C ALA A 125 -23.99 12.94 -22.16
N TYR A 126 -23.96 13.36 -20.90
CA TYR A 126 -23.18 12.68 -19.87
C TYR A 126 -23.94 12.50 -18.56
N SER A 127 -23.53 11.50 -17.78
CA SER A 127 -23.96 11.32 -16.39
C SER A 127 -22.82 10.75 -15.56
N PHE A 128 -22.67 11.26 -14.33
CA PHE A 128 -21.67 10.79 -13.38
C PHE A 128 -22.27 9.83 -12.35
N GLU A 129 -21.51 8.78 -12.02
CA GLU A 129 -21.83 7.82 -10.97
C GLU A 129 -20.65 7.75 -9.97
N PRO A 130 -20.81 8.30 -8.74
CA PRO A 130 -21.96 9.06 -8.24
C PRO A 130 -22.06 10.47 -8.85
N GLN A 131 -23.24 11.09 -8.84
CA GLN A 131 -23.45 12.47 -9.34
C GLN A 131 -22.91 13.53 -8.36
N SER A 132 -22.89 13.21 -7.07
CA SER A 132 -22.39 14.11 -6.03
C SER A 132 -21.54 13.34 -5.04
N ILE A 133 -20.55 14.02 -4.49
CA ILE A 133 -19.62 13.48 -3.50
C ILE A 133 -19.64 14.33 -2.24
N ASN A 134 -19.29 13.70 -1.13
CA ASN A 134 -19.06 14.41 0.13
C ASN A 134 -17.58 14.73 0.23
N VAL A 135 -17.26 15.98 0.57
CA VAL A 135 -15.90 16.45 0.75
C VAL A 135 -15.78 17.15 2.08
N THR A 136 -14.63 17.00 2.73
CA THR A 136 -14.29 17.76 3.94
C THR A 136 -13.17 18.73 3.60
N VAL A 137 -13.42 20.02 3.80
CA VAL A 137 -12.44 21.09 3.61
C VAL A 137 -11.88 21.49 4.97
N ALA A 138 -10.58 21.35 5.14
CA ALA A 138 -9.88 21.71 6.37
C ALA A 138 -8.77 22.72 6.08
N ASN A 139 -8.40 23.52 7.08
CA ASN A 139 -7.21 24.36 6.99
C ASN A 139 -5.96 23.47 6.95
N ARG A 140 -5.07 23.77 6.01
CA ARG A 140 -3.78 23.10 5.88
C ARG A 140 -2.79 23.70 6.87
N LYS A 141 -2.01 22.84 7.54
CA LYS A 141 -0.87 23.24 8.36
C LYS A 141 0.32 22.35 8.04
N THR A 142 1.51 22.93 8.13
CA THR A 142 2.78 22.23 7.96
C THR A 142 3.65 22.50 9.19
N LYS A 143 4.25 21.44 9.75
CA LYS A 143 5.13 21.52 10.92
C LYS A 143 6.26 20.51 10.78
N THR A 144 7.45 20.89 11.24
CA THR A 144 8.63 20.01 11.27
C THR A 144 8.70 19.24 12.58
N PHE A 145 9.07 17.96 12.50
CA PHE A 145 9.23 17.05 13.62
C PHE A 145 10.61 16.39 13.56
N ALA A 146 11.16 16.07 14.74
CA ALA A 146 12.34 15.22 14.85
C ALA A 146 11.93 13.75 14.63
N ILE A 147 12.76 12.99 13.93
CA ILE A 147 12.51 11.58 13.66
C ILE A 147 13.08 10.75 14.80
N GLN A 148 12.25 9.88 15.38
CA GLN A 148 12.63 8.95 16.43
C GLN A 148 12.87 7.56 15.83
N PRO A 149 14.11 7.05 15.81
CA PRO A 149 14.38 5.70 15.32
C PRO A 149 13.96 4.67 16.38
N GLU A 150 13.17 3.68 15.96
CA GLU A 150 12.71 2.60 16.83
C GLU A 150 13.29 1.27 16.33
N VAL A 151 14.20 0.68 17.11
CA VAL A 151 14.87 -0.58 16.79
C VAL A 151 14.34 -1.66 17.72
N ASN A 152 13.80 -2.75 17.17
CA ASN A 152 13.49 -3.94 17.94
C ASN A 152 14.79 -4.60 18.40
N GLN A 153 15.01 -4.69 19.71
CA GLN A 153 16.22 -5.29 20.29
C GLN A 153 16.15 -6.82 20.37
N ASP A 154 14.96 -7.41 20.33
CA ASP A 154 14.74 -8.86 20.50
C ASP A 154 15.30 -9.68 19.34
N VAL A 155 15.51 -9.04 18.18
CA VAL A 155 16.04 -9.69 16.96
C VAL A 155 17.56 -9.66 16.86
N ILE A 156 18.25 -9.01 17.82
CA ILE A 156 19.71 -8.96 17.89
C ILE A 156 20.26 -10.30 18.44
N ALA A 157 21.36 -10.77 17.89
CA ALA A 157 21.98 -12.02 18.33
C ALA A 157 22.48 -11.94 19.78
N LYS A 158 22.39 -13.04 20.54
CA LYS A 158 23.01 -13.14 21.87
C LYS A 158 24.51 -12.80 21.81
N GLY A 159 24.98 -12.02 22.78
CA GLY A 159 26.36 -11.52 22.82
C GLY A 159 26.64 -10.35 21.87
N TYR A 160 25.61 -9.78 21.24
CA TYR A 160 25.70 -8.54 20.44
C TYR A 160 24.74 -7.48 21.00
N GLU A 161 25.07 -6.22 20.73
CA GLU A 161 24.25 -5.06 21.08
C GLU A 161 24.14 -4.09 19.90
N ALA A 162 22.96 -3.48 19.74
CA ALA A 162 22.74 -2.40 18.80
C ALA A 162 23.07 -1.06 19.45
N LYS A 163 23.83 -0.21 18.76
CA LYS A 163 24.07 1.18 19.16
C LYS A 163 22.95 2.10 18.65
N ALA A 164 23.02 3.38 19.03
CA ALA A 164 22.10 4.40 18.52
C ALA A 164 22.06 4.40 16.99
N ALA A 165 20.86 4.38 16.44
CA ALA A 165 20.65 4.37 15.00
C ALA A 165 21.05 5.73 14.39
N ILE A 166 21.69 5.67 13.23
CA ILE A 166 22.17 6.84 12.51
C ILE A 166 21.19 7.13 11.36
N LEU A 167 20.54 8.29 11.44
CA LEU A 167 19.56 8.77 10.45
C LEU A 167 20.25 9.67 9.42
N ARG A 168 19.98 9.44 8.12
CA ARG A 168 20.46 10.35 7.05
C ARG A 168 19.79 11.73 7.11
N SER A 169 18.53 11.78 7.54
CA SER A 169 17.81 13.03 7.85
C SER A 169 17.28 12.92 9.27
N GLN A 170 17.53 13.92 10.10
CA GLN A 170 17.05 13.93 11.50
C GLN A 170 15.65 14.53 11.64
N THR A 171 15.18 15.24 10.61
CA THR A 171 13.90 15.94 10.62
C THR A 171 13.05 15.58 9.42
N VAL A 172 11.74 15.74 9.59
CA VAL A 172 10.72 15.53 8.58
C VAL A 172 9.68 16.62 8.68
N THR A 173 9.16 17.03 7.53
CA THR A 173 8.05 17.98 7.46
C THR A 173 6.74 17.23 7.30
N ALA A 174 5.80 17.44 8.23
CA ALA A 174 4.46 16.87 8.16
C ALA A 174 3.46 17.93 7.70
N THR A 175 2.62 17.57 6.73
CA THR A 175 1.54 18.41 6.20
C THR A 175 0.20 17.68 6.34
N GLY A 176 -0.78 18.35 6.94
CA GLY A 176 -2.10 17.77 7.20
C GLY A 176 -3.13 18.82 7.56
N SER A 177 -4.30 18.39 8.03
CA SER A 177 -5.24 19.32 8.67
C SER A 177 -4.64 19.87 9.96
N VAL A 178 -5.04 21.08 10.36
CA VAL A 178 -4.62 21.68 11.65
C VAL A 178 -4.85 20.71 12.81
N SER A 179 -6.00 20.02 12.84
CA SER A 179 -6.34 19.04 13.86
C SER A 179 -5.41 17.83 13.86
N GLU A 180 -5.04 17.30 12.69
CA GLU A 180 -4.12 16.15 12.61
C GLU A 180 -2.72 16.55 13.05
N ILE A 181 -2.19 17.65 12.53
CA ILE A 181 -0.84 18.14 12.86
C ILE A 181 -0.68 18.42 14.35
N ASN A 182 -1.72 18.95 15.01
CA ASN A 182 -1.66 19.25 16.43
C ASN A 182 -1.76 17.99 17.32
N ARG A 183 -2.23 16.85 16.80
CA ARG A 183 -2.30 15.58 17.55
C ARG A 183 -1.01 14.76 17.45
N ILE A 184 -0.14 15.05 16.48
CA ILE A 184 1.14 14.34 16.33
C ILE A 184 1.98 14.60 17.58
N THR A 185 2.33 13.52 18.27
CA THR A 185 3.22 13.53 19.43
C THR A 185 4.64 13.24 18.99
N GLU A 186 4.82 12.26 18.10
CA GLU A 186 6.13 11.87 17.59
C GLU A 186 6.04 11.35 16.15
N VAL A 187 7.18 11.33 15.46
CA VAL A 187 7.32 10.69 14.16
C VAL A 187 8.39 9.62 14.27
N VAL A 188 8.01 8.37 14.05
CA VAL A 188 8.88 7.22 14.27
C VAL A 188 9.34 6.59 12.95
N ALA A 189 10.54 6.01 13.00
CA ALA A 189 11.07 5.14 11.95
C ALA A 189 11.27 3.73 12.54
N ARG A 190 10.30 2.84 12.31
CA ARG A 190 10.34 1.45 12.80
C ARG A 190 11.25 0.60 11.94
N ILE A 191 12.38 0.20 12.49
CA ILE A 191 13.42 -0.53 11.76
C ILE A 191 13.23 -2.03 11.97
N ASN A 192 12.88 -2.73 10.89
CA ASN A 192 12.76 -4.18 10.89
C ASN A 192 14.10 -4.81 10.52
N LEU A 193 14.72 -5.52 11.46
CA LEU A 193 15.96 -6.26 11.27
C LEU A 193 15.65 -7.76 11.19
N PRO A 194 16.44 -8.56 10.45
CA PRO A 194 16.31 -10.01 10.46
C PRO A 194 16.68 -10.59 11.83
N ASN A 195 16.10 -11.75 12.17
CA ASN A 195 16.44 -12.46 13.40
C ASN A 195 17.93 -12.83 13.44
N ASN A 196 18.51 -12.81 14.65
CA ASN A 196 19.92 -13.14 14.90
C ASN A 196 20.90 -12.20 14.17
N THR A 197 20.58 -10.90 14.12
CA THR A 197 21.44 -9.88 13.49
C THR A 197 22.76 -9.70 14.27
N LYS A 198 23.90 -9.79 13.55
CA LYS A 198 25.27 -9.68 14.10
C LYS A 198 26.13 -8.60 13.44
N LYS A 199 25.61 -7.94 12.40
CA LYS A 199 26.34 -6.98 11.56
C LYS A 199 25.54 -5.69 11.42
N ASN A 200 26.24 -4.61 11.10
CA ASN A 200 25.62 -3.35 10.75
C ASN A 200 24.61 -3.54 9.62
N SER A 201 23.47 -2.86 9.72
CA SER A 201 22.42 -2.91 8.71
C SER A 201 22.03 -1.50 8.30
N THR A 202 21.94 -1.26 7.00
CA THR A 202 21.45 -0.01 6.43
C THR A 202 20.20 -0.31 5.62
N THR A 203 19.08 0.33 5.99
CA THR A 203 17.78 0.09 5.36
C THR A 203 17.03 1.39 5.14
N GLN A 204 16.11 1.39 4.18
CA GLN A 204 15.20 2.50 3.95
C GLN A 204 13.88 2.20 4.67
N VAL A 205 13.46 3.12 5.54
CA VAL A 205 12.33 2.94 6.45
C VAL A 205 11.29 4.02 6.19
N LEU A 206 10.02 3.60 6.08
CA LEU A 206 8.88 4.51 5.97
C LEU A 206 8.62 5.18 7.32
N LEU A 207 8.42 6.49 7.30
CA LEU A 207 8.11 7.27 8.49
C LEU A 207 6.63 7.15 8.84
N GLN A 208 6.32 7.14 10.13
CA GLN A 208 4.96 7.11 10.65
C GLN A 208 4.78 8.20 11.70
N ALA A 209 3.78 9.07 11.51
CA ALA A 209 3.40 10.03 12.53
C ALA A 209 2.42 9.38 13.51
N LEU A 210 2.74 9.45 14.80
CA LEU A 210 1.93 8.85 15.87
C LEU A 210 1.30 9.92 16.76
N ASP A 211 0.10 9.65 17.25
CA ASP A 211 -0.53 10.45 18.29
C ASP A 211 -0.14 9.96 19.70
N ASN A 212 -0.74 10.56 20.73
CA ASN A 212 -0.48 10.24 22.13
C ASN A 212 -0.90 8.83 22.55
N LYS A 213 -1.66 8.11 21.73
CA LYS A 213 -2.07 6.73 21.95
C LYS A 213 -1.20 5.74 21.17
N GLY A 214 -0.27 6.24 20.36
CA GLY A 214 0.53 5.43 19.43
C GLY A 214 -0.19 5.11 18.12
N ASP A 215 -1.35 5.74 17.85
CA ASP A 215 -2.11 5.53 16.62
C ASP A 215 -1.54 6.37 15.47
N THR A 216 -1.63 5.84 14.24
CA THR A 216 -1.09 6.54 13.06
C THR A 216 -2.00 7.70 12.66
N VAL A 217 -1.40 8.89 12.49
CA VAL A 217 -2.09 10.09 12.03
C VAL A 217 -1.96 10.21 10.52
N ASN A 218 -3.08 10.44 9.83
CA ASN A 218 -3.12 10.59 8.38
C ASN A 218 -2.55 11.95 7.93
N VAL A 219 -1.25 12.01 7.67
CA VAL A 219 -0.56 13.20 7.18
C VAL A 219 0.43 12.86 6.07
N ILE A 220 0.77 13.86 5.26
CA ILE A 220 1.79 13.75 4.24
C ILE A 220 3.14 14.12 4.86
N LEU A 221 4.07 13.16 4.86
CA LEU A 221 5.43 13.34 5.36
C LEU A 221 6.40 13.59 4.20
N ASP A 222 7.30 14.54 4.37
CA ASP A 222 8.37 14.85 3.42
C ASP A 222 9.72 15.00 4.16
N PRO A 223 10.68 14.08 3.97
CA PRO A 223 10.60 12.88 3.11
C PRO A 223 9.65 11.81 3.66
N GLN A 224 9.08 10.96 2.79
CA GLN A 224 8.22 9.83 3.22
C GLN A 224 9.01 8.67 3.84
N ALA A 225 10.28 8.53 3.44
CA ALA A 225 11.17 7.47 3.89
C ALA A 225 12.56 8.03 4.14
N VAL A 226 13.26 7.43 5.10
CA VAL A 226 14.65 7.81 5.43
C VAL A 226 15.54 6.58 5.45
N SER A 227 16.80 6.78 5.07
CA SER A 227 17.83 5.76 5.23
C SER A 227 18.34 5.77 6.66
N VAL A 228 18.29 4.61 7.30
CA VAL A 228 18.72 4.39 8.69
C VAL A 228 19.81 3.33 8.70
N THR A 229 20.90 3.62 9.41
CA THR A 229 21.98 2.67 9.67
C THR A 229 21.97 2.30 11.15
N VAL A 230 21.87 1.01 11.45
CA VAL A 230 21.95 0.46 12.80
C VAL A 230 23.31 -0.22 12.98
N PRO A 231 24.24 0.35 13.77
CA PRO A 231 25.50 -0.30 14.09
C PRO A 231 25.29 -1.42 15.11
N VAL A 232 25.85 -2.59 14.85
CA VAL A 232 25.77 -3.77 15.74
C VAL A 232 27.19 -4.24 16.05
N GLN A 233 27.48 -4.44 17.33
CA GLN A 233 28.80 -4.89 17.80
C GLN A 233 28.67 -5.98 18.85
N LYS A 234 29.76 -6.72 19.08
CA LYS A 234 29.82 -7.70 20.18
C LYS A 234 29.71 -6.95 21.51
N SER A 235 28.84 -7.42 22.39
CA SER A 235 28.72 -6.86 23.73
C SER A 235 29.93 -7.28 24.57
N SER A 236 30.59 -6.31 25.21
CA SER A 236 31.76 -6.55 26.06
C SER A 236 31.43 -7.22 27.39
N ASN A 237 30.15 -7.37 27.74
CA ASN A 237 29.70 -8.02 28.98
C ASN A 237 29.66 -9.56 28.91
N SER A 238 30.57 -10.16 28.14
CA SER A 238 30.79 -11.61 28.18
C SER A 238 31.84 -11.92 29.23
N THR A 239 31.49 -11.77 30.51
CA THR A 239 32.22 -12.51 31.55
C THR A 239 31.75 -13.95 31.41
N ASP A 240 32.61 -14.75 30.79
CA ASP A 240 32.48 -16.18 30.62
C ASP A 240 32.46 -16.83 32.01
N SER A 241 31.28 -16.96 32.61
CA SER A 241 31.11 -17.69 33.86
C SER A 241 30.96 -19.18 33.55
N SER A 242 31.98 -19.72 32.91
CA SER A 242 32.18 -21.16 32.70
C SER A 242 33.37 -21.56 33.58
N SER A 243 33.16 -21.61 34.90
CA SER A 243 34.13 -22.22 35.82
C SER A 243 34.07 -23.73 35.64
N GLU A 244 34.76 -24.23 34.62
CA GLU A 244 35.08 -25.63 34.48
C GLU A 244 36.09 -26.00 35.57
N SER A 245 35.59 -26.62 36.64
CA SER A 245 36.45 -27.21 37.68
C SER A 245 36.99 -28.53 37.16
N THR A 246 38.16 -28.50 36.52
CA THR A 246 38.97 -29.69 36.26
C THR A 246 39.46 -30.25 37.59
N LYS A 247 38.81 -31.31 38.08
CA LYS A 247 39.37 -32.18 39.11
C LYS A 247 40.33 -33.15 38.44
N GLU A 248 41.61 -32.84 38.53
CA GLU A 248 42.69 -33.77 38.19
C GLU A 248 42.87 -34.75 39.35
N SER A 249 42.63 -36.03 39.03
CA SER A 249 42.81 -37.18 39.90
C SER A 249 44.23 -37.70 39.73
N SER A 250 45.07 -37.58 40.75
CA SER A 250 46.31 -38.35 40.86
C SER A 250 46.35 -39.08 42.20
N SER A 251 46.36 -40.41 42.09
CA SER A 251 46.58 -41.40 43.12
C SER A 251 48.07 -41.70 43.24
N GLU A 252 48.63 -41.70 44.45
CA GLU A 252 49.34 -42.82 45.09
C GLU A 252 50.11 -42.41 46.38
N PRO A 253 50.49 -43.36 47.27
CA PRO A 253 50.23 -43.29 48.71
C PRO A 253 51.49 -43.25 49.61
N ALA A 254 51.27 -43.02 50.92
CA ALA A 254 52.07 -43.39 52.12
C ALA A 254 51.87 -42.28 53.18
N ASP A 255 51.82 -42.47 54.49
CA ASP A 255 51.73 -43.62 55.39
C ASP A 255 51.36 -43.05 56.77
N ASN A 256 50.52 -43.80 57.51
CA ASN A 256 50.41 -43.89 58.97
C ASN A 256 50.47 -42.64 59.90
N LYS A 257 49.33 -42.32 60.56
CA LYS A 257 49.27 -42.38 62.04
C LYS A 257 47.85 -42.45 62.61
N ARG A 258 47.75 -43.27 63.64
CA ARG A 258 46.59 -43.83 64.36
C ARG A 258 46.07 -42.91 65.47
N THR A 259 44.84 -43.22 65.93
CA THR A 259 44.12 -42.81 67.17
C THR A 259 43.30 -41.52 67.06
N GLY A 260 42.02 -41.42 67.45
CA GLY A 260 41.03 -42.36 67.99
C GLY A 260 39.75 -41.57 68.39
N SER A 261 38.58 -42.25 68.42
CA SER A 261 37.28 -41.84 69.05
C SER A 261 36.62 -40.52 68.61
N THR A 262 35.30 -40.29 68.66
CA THR A 262 34.02 -41.01 68.76
C THR A 262 32.95 -39.92 68.50
N SER A 263 31.83 -40.31 67.89
CA SER A 263 30.54 -39.63 67.63
C SER A 263 30.19 -38.29 68.32
N GLU A 264 29.56 -37.38 67.57
CA GLU A 264 28.16 -36.87 67.72
C GLU A 264 27.93 -35.64 66.80
N THR A 265 27.10 -35.72 65.75
CA THR A 265 25.72 -35.17 65.63
C THR A 265 25.48 -33.76 66.18
N GLY A 266 25.01 -32.85 65.31
CA GLY A 266 24.14 -31.74 65.73
C GLY A 266 24.46 -30.33 65.22
N SER A 267 23.91 -30.00 64.07
CA SER A 267 23.16 -28.76 63.76
C SER A 267 23.70 -27.37 64.13
N THR A 268 24.18 -26.68 63.09
CA THR A 268 23.77 -25.33 62.61
C THR A 268 23.51 -24.19 63.60
N SER A 269 24.50 -23.28 63.63
CA SER A 269 24.43 -21.81 63.54
C SER A 269 23.48 -21.01 64.45
N SER A 270 24.10 -20.43 65.49
CA SER A 270 23.89 -19.07 66.02
C SER A 270 23.83 -18.03 64.89
N ALA A 271 22.85 -17.12 64.85
CA ALA A 271 22.57 -15.97 65.72
C ALA A 271 23.39 -14.72 65.38
N SER A 272 22.67 -13.59 65.27
CA SER A 272 23.08 -12.22 65.64
C SER A 272 24.22 -11.59 64.83
N SER A 273 24.27 -10.31 64.50
CA SER A 273 23.52 -9.13 64.92
C SER A 273 24.05 -7.93 64.13
N SER A 274 23.19 -6.93 63.93
CA SER A 274 23.44 -5.49 64.11
C SER A 274 24.75 -4.88 63.55
N SER A 275 24.77 -3.80 62.79
CA SER A 275 24.33 -2.45 63.19
C SER A 275 24.92 -1.48 62.14
N SER A 276 24.07 -0.71 61.45
CA SER A 276 23.88 0.74 61.61
C SER A 276 25.06 1.67 61.28
N SER A 277 24.87 2.51 60.25
CA SER A 277 25.01 3.99 60.30
C SER A 277 24.63 4.50 58.89
N LYS A 278 23.52 5.22 58.66
CA LYS A 278 23.06 6.53 59.16
C LYS A 278 23.88 7.70 58.58
N SER A 279 23.35 8.34 57.55
CA SER A 279 23.38 9.81 57.40
C SER A 279 22.46 10.26 56.26
N ALA A 280 21.41 10.97 56.66
CA ALA A 280 20.51 11.75 55.82
C ALA A 280 20.95 13.22 55.84
N SER A 281 20.68 13.94 54.76
CA SER A 281 20.23 15.35 54.70
C SER A 281 20.30 15.79 53.22
N SER A 282 19.21 16.00 52.48
CA SER A 282 18.10 16.98 52.61
C SER A 282 18.41 18.37 52.04
N SER A 283 17.32 19.00 51.61
CA SER A 283 17.07 20.39 51.19
C SER A 283 17.56 20.79 49.79
N SER A 284 16.69 20.97 48.79
CA SER A 284 15.56 21.91 48.63
C SER A 284 16.00 23.36 48.38
N ASN A 285 15.73 23.83 47.16
CA ASN A 285 15.15 25.14 46.85
C ASN A 285 14.37 25.00 45.54
#